data_AF-A0A962WZ04-F1
#
_entry.id   AF-A0A962WZ04-F1
#
_cell.length_a   1.000
_cell.length_b   1.000
_cell.length_c   1.000
_cell.angle_alpha   90.00
_cell.angle_beta   90.00
_cell.angle_gamma   90.00
#
_symmetry.space_group_name_H-M   'P 1'
#
loop_
_entity.id
_entity.type
_entity.pdbx_description
1 polymer ?
#
loop_
_entity_poly.entity_id
_entity_poly.type
_entity_poly.pdbx_seq_one_letter_code
_entity_poly.pdbx_strand_id
1 'polypeptide(L)'
;NIRQKPLTAISIYFLAALIASFISMLYFSGFAAPTDRQTALAILLNGVLVNGFSYLFWIGALRAAEASYIAPFTYLAPIVSAFYLIVFFDEPFLAAYGIGLLLVVGGGLVNALAKDR
;
A
#
# COMPACT_ATOMS: atom_id res chain seq x y z
N ASN A 1 26.70 -4.17 13.78
CA ASN A 1 26.42 -2.71 13.86
C ASN A 1 25.40 -2.25 12.80
N ILE A 2 24.32 -2.98 12.54
CA ILE A 2 23.30 -2.57 11.56
C ILE A 2 21.91 -3.00 12.06
N ARG A 3 21.47 -2.46 13.20
CA ARG A 3 20.02 -2.32 13.44
C ARG A 3 19.62 -1.01 12.79
N GLN A 4 19.43 -1.02 11.46
CA GLN A 4 18.92 0.17 10.79
C GLN A 4 17.57 0.52 11.44
N LYS A 5 17.42 1.78 11.87
CA LYS A 5 16.13 2.27 12.37
C LYS A 5 15.14 2.07 11.22
N PRO A 6 13.96 1.46 11.42
CA PRO A 6 13.01 1.13 10.35
C PRO A 6 12.71 2.30 9.40
N LEU A 7 12.72 3.53 9.92
CA LEU A 7 12.58 4.76 9.14
C LEU A 7 13.68 4.93 8.09
N THR A 8 14.94 4.66 8.43
CA THR A 8 16.09 4.77 7.52
C THR A 8 15.94 3.82 6.34
N ALA A 9 15.54 2.57 6.59
CA ALA A 9 15.33 1.59 5.53
C ALA A 9 14.22 2.02 4.56
N ILE A 10 13.12 2.56 5.09
CA ILE A 10 11.99 3.05 4.29
C ILE A 10 12.36 4.32 3.51
N SER A 11 13.14 5.23 4.10
CA SER A 11 13.66 6.40 3.38
C SER A 11 14.54 5.99 2.19
N ILE A 12 15.42 5.00 2.37
CA ILE A 12 16.27 4.48 1.29
C ILE A 12 15.39 3.83 0.20
N TYR A 13 14.39 3.05 0.59
CA TYR A 13 13.44 2.44 -0.34
C TYR A 13 12.72 3.49 -1.20
N PHE A 14 12.15 4.54 -0.59
CA PHE A 14 11.44 5.59 -1.33
C PHE A 14 12.38 6.45 -2.19
N LEU A 15 13.61 6.69 -1.75
CA LEU A 15 14.61 7.38 -2.58
C LEU A 15 14.97 6.55 -3.81
N ALA A 16 15.18 5.24 -3.65
CA ALA A 16 15.42 4.34 -4.76
C ALA A 16 14.22 4.28 -5.72
N ALA A 17 13.00 4.19 -5.17
CA ALA A 17 11.77 4.21 -5.95
C ALA A 17 11.59 5.53 -6.73
N LEU A 18 11.94 6.68 -6.14
CA LEU A 18 11.93 7.98 -6.81
C LEU A 18 12.89 8.00 -8.00
N ILE A 19 14.14 7.56 -7.81
CA ILE A 19 15.15 7.51 -8.88
C ILE A 19 14.68 6.56 -9.99
N ALA A 20 14.24 5.36 -9.64
CA ALA A 20 13.75 4.37 -10.60
C ALA A 20 12.54 4.87 -11.38
N SER A 21 11.57 5.50 -10.70
CA SER A 21 10.38 6.07 -11.34
C SER A 21 10.72 7.24 -12.25
N PHE A 22 11.69 8.08 -11.86
CA PHE A 22 12.16 9.18 -12.69
C PHE A 22 12.86 8.68 -13.96
N ILE A 23 13.74 7.67 -13.84
CA ILE A 23 14.37 7.04 -15.00
C ILE A 23 13.31 6.41 -15.92
N SER A 24 12.33 5.70 -15.34
CA SER A 24 11.21 5.11 -16.08
C SER A 24 10.43 6.17 -16.86
N MET A 25 10.10 7.29 -16.24
CA MET A 25 9.43 8.42 -16.90
C MET A 25 10.26 8.93 -18.09
N LEU A 26 11.55 9.17 -17.91
CA LEU A 26 12.42 9.63 -19.00
C LEU A 26 12.54 8.62 -20.14
N TYR A 27 12.49 7.32 -19.84
CA TYR A 27 12.57 6.25 -20.83
C TYR A 27 11.27 6.09 -21.66
N PHE A 28 10.11 6.15 -21.02
CA PHE A 28 8.82 5.85 -21.67
C PHE A 28 8.08 7.07 -22.23
N SER A 29 8.27 8.26 -21.67
CA SER A 29 7.48 9.44 -22.06
C SER A 29 8.25 10.76 -22.12
N GLY A 30 9.47 10.83 -21.58
CA GLY A 30 10.20 12.08 -21.40
C GLY A 30 9.76 12.82 -20.12
N PHE A 31 10.30 14.01 -19.87
CA PHE A 31 9.98 14.75 -18.65
C PHE A 31 8.55 15.28 -18.67
N ALA A 32 7.74 14.86 -17.69
CA ALA A 32 6.36 15.32 -17.51
C ALA A 32 6.20 15.96 -16.13
N ALA A 33 5.90 17.26 -16.11
CA ALA A 33 5.54 17.97 -14.87
C ALA A 33 4.02 17.93 -14.65
N PRO A 34 3.54 17.86 -13.40
CA PRO A 34 2.11 17.96 -13.11
C PRO A 34 1.64 19.40 -13.32
N THR A 35 1.13 19.69 -14.51
CA THR A 35 0.72 21.04 -14.91
C THR A 35 -0.69 21.39 -14.41
N ASP A 36 -1.56 20.41 -14.27
CA ASP A 36 -2.92 20.61 -13.75
C ASP A 36 -3.01 20.36 -12.24
N ARG A 37 -3.90 21.11 -11.60
CA ARG A 37 -4.11 21.05 -10.15
C ARG A 37 -4.57 19.68 -9.68
N GLN A 38 -5.37 18.97 -10.47
CA GLN A 38 -5.95 17.69 -10.08
C GLN A 38 -4.86 16.62 -10.02
N THR A 39 -4.00 16.54 -11.02
CA THR A 39 -2.82 15.66 -11.06
C THR A 39 -1.85 16.00 -9.93
N ALA A 40 -1.56 17.29 -9.72
CA ALA A 40 -0.67 17.71 -8.63
C ALA A 40 -1.23 17.28 -7.25
N LEU A 41 -2.53 17.46 -7.02
CA LEU A 41 -3.19 17.01 -5.78
C LEU A 41 -3.20 15.49 -5.66
N ALA A 42 -3.48 14.76 -6.75
CA ALA A 42 -3.46 13.30 -6.74
C ALA A 42 -2.07 12.74 -6.37
N ILE A 43 -1.00 13.31 -6.95
CA ILE A 43 0.38 12.94 -6.63
C ILE A 43 0.70 13.26 -5.16
N LEU A 44 0.31 14.45 -4.66
CA LEU A 44 0.55 14.82 -3.27
C LEU A 44 -0.22 13.92 -2.29
N LEU A 45 -1.49 13.63 -2.56
CA LEU A 45 -2.30 12.74 -1.73
C LEU A 45 -1.73 11.32 -1.72
N ASN A 46 -1.31 10.80 -2.88
CA ASN A 46 -0.67 9.50 -2.98
C ASN A 46 0.67 9.45 -2.22
N GLY A 47 1.52 10.47 -2.42
CA GLY A 47 2.82 10.54 -1.74
C GLY A 47 2.69 10.69 -0.23
N VAL A 48 1.87 11.63 0.24
CA VAL A 48 1.77 11.97 1.67
C VAL A 48 0.88 11.00 2.44
N LEU A 49 -0.35 10.75 1.98
CA LEU A 49 -1.30 9.92 2.73
C LEU A 49 -1.05 8.45 2.47
N VAL A 50 -1.08 8.03 1.19
CA VAL A 50 -1.04 6.61 0.83
C VAL A 50 0.31 5.99 1.12
N ASN A 51 1.41 6.70 0.86
CA ASN A 51 2.76 6.18 1.09
C ASN A 51 3.38 6.72 2.39
N GLY A 52 3.37 8.03 2.62
CA GLY A 52 4.00 8.64 3.79
C GLY A 52 3.40 8.18 5.12
N PHE A 53 2.18 8.63 5.43
CA PHE A 53 1.53 8.33 6.70
C PHE A 53 1.23 6.84 6.89
N SER A 54 0.80 6.12 5.84
CA SER A 54 0.58 4.67 5.94
C SER A 54 1.82 3.92 6.41
N TYR A 55 3.02 4.26 5.89
CA TYR A 55 4.25 3.61 6.35
C TYR A 55 4.66 4.03 7.77
N LEU A 56 4.38 5.27 8.18
CA LEU A 56 4.58 5.68 9.57
C LEU A 56 3.70 4.87 10.53
N PHE A 57 2.41 4.69 10.19
CA PHE A 57 1.50 3.84 10.97
C PHE A 57 1.92 2.37 10.93
N TRP A 58 2.39 1.88 9.78
CA TRP A 58 2.90 0.51 9.65
C TRP A 58 4.11 0.26 10.56
N ILE A 59 5.09 1.17 10.57
CA ILE A 59 6.23 1.10 11.50
C ILE A 59 5.75 1.17 12.95
N GLY A 60 4.76 2.03 13.24
CA GLY A 60 4.14 2.12 14.56
C GLY A 60 3.55 0.79 15.02
N ALA A 61 2.76 0.14 14.15
CA ALA A 61 2.16 -1.16 14.40
C ALA A 61 3.21 -2.26 14.65
N LEU A 62 4.25 -2.31 13.80
CA LEU A 62 5.36 -3.26 13.95
C LEU A 62 6.22 -3.02 15.20
N ARG A 63 6.17 -1.82 15.79
CA ARG A 63 6.81 -1.54 17.08
C ARG A 63 5.93 -1.91 18.26
N ALA A 64 4.60 -1.92 18.08
CA ALA A 64 3.63 -2.18 19.13
C ALA A 64 3.30 -3.68 19.30
N ALA A 65 3.41 -4.47 18.24
CA ALA A 65 3.10 -5.90 18.26
C ALA A 65 4.00 -6.69 17.30
N GLU A 66 3.99 -8.02 17.45
CA GLU A 66 4.74 -8.93 16.60
C GLU A 66 4.27 -8.87 15.15
N ALA A 67 5.21 -8.96 14.20
CA ALA A 67 4.91 -8.94 12.77
C ALA A 67 3.92 -10.05 12.36
N SER A 68 3.97 -11.22 13.00
CA SER A 68 3.04 -12.34 12.78
C SER A 68 1.60 -12.03 13.22
N TYR A 69 1.44 -11.17 14.23
CA TYR A 69 0.11 -10.70 14.66
C TYR A 69 -0.43 -9.64 13.69
N ILE A 70 0.44 -8.77 13.17
CA ILE A 70 0.07 -7.66 12.30
C ILE A 70 -0.16 -8.10 10.85
N ALA A 71 0.52 -9.15 10.38
CA ALA A 71 0.46 -9.62 8.99
C ALA A 71 -0.97 -9.92 8.48
N PRO A 72 -1.85 -10.62 9.21
CA PRO A 72 -3.23 -10.86 8.76
C PRO A 72 -4.04 -9.59 8.47
N PHE A 73 -3.73 -8.46 9.12
CA PHE A 73 -4.46 -7.21 8.90
C PHE A 73 -4.18 -6.59 7.52
N THR A 74 -3.06 -6.94 6.89
CA THR A 74 -2.75 -6.47 5.52
C THR A 74 -3.75 -7.00 4.48
N TYR A 75 -4.44 -8.12 4.78
CA TYR A 75 -5.49 -8.67 3.93
C TYR A 75 -6.78 -7.83 3.93
N LEU A 76 -6.92 -6.85 4.84
CA LEU A 76 -8.03 -5.89 4.80
C LEU A 76 -7.89 -4.88 3.65
N ALA A 77 -6.67 -4.59 3.19
CA ALA A 77 -6.43 -3.61 2.14
C ALA A 77 -7.26 -3.86 0.87
N PRO A 78 -7.23 -5.05 0.24
CA PRO A 78 -8.08 -5.34 -0.92
C PRO A 78 -9.59 -5.27 -0.63
N ILE A 79 -10.04 -5.56 0.60
CA ILE A 79 -11.46 -5.45 0.99
C ILE A 79 -11.88 -3.98 1.02
N VAL A 80 -11.09 -3.14 1.68
CA VAL A 80 -11.33 -1.69 1.76
C VAL A 80 -11.21 -1.05 0.37
N SER A 81 -10.25 -1.48 -0.45
CA SER A 81 -10.10 -1.01 -1.83
C SER A 81 -11.32 -1.36 -2.69
N ALA A 82 -11.81 -2.60 -2.64
CA ALA A 82 -13.01 -2.99 -3.38
C ALA A 82 -14.24 -2.21 -2.91
N PHE A 83 -14.40 -2.02 -1.60
CA PHE A 83 -15.44 -1.17 -1.04
C PHE A 83 -15.37 0.26 -1.60
N TYR A 84 -14.18 0.88 -1.62
CA TYR A 84 -14.02 2.22 -2.16
C TYR A 84 -14.37 2.31 -3.64
N LEU A 85 -13.93 1.36 -4.46
CA LEU A 85 -14.24 1.32 -5.89
C LEU A 85 -15.75 1.25 -6.16
N ILE A 86 -16.46 0.37 -5.45
CA ILE A 86 -17.91 0.19 -5.65
C ILE A 86 -18.69 1.42 -5.16
N VAL A 87 -18.32 1.99 -4.02
CA VAL A 87 -19.11 3.05 -3.36
C VAL A 87 -18.80 4.45 -3.87
N PHE A 88 -17.52 4.75 -4.17
CA PHE A 88 -17.09 6.11 -4.53
C PHE A 88 -16.76 6.26 -6.02
N PHE A 89 -16.48 5.16 -6.72
CA PHE A 89 -16.17 5.17 -8.15
C PHE A 89 -17.26 4.52 -9.01
N ASP A 90 -18.39 4.10 -8.40
CA ASP A 90 -19.53 3.47 -9.05
C ASP A 90 -19.16 2.25 -9.92
N GLU A 91 -18.08 1.54 -9.56
CA GLU A 91 -17.63 0.34 -10.28
C GLU A 91 -18.62 -0.81 -10.10
N PRO A 92 -19.05 -1.49 -11.18
CA PRO A 92 -20.01 -2.58 -11.10
C PRO A 92 -19.41 -3.78 -10.36
N PHE A 93 -20.19 -4.33 -9.41
CA PHE A 93 -19.75 -5.52 -8.68
C PHE A 93 -19.84 -6.77 -9.56
N LEU A 94 -18.67 -7.30 -9.95
CA LEU A 94 -18.55 -8.54 -10.71
C LEU A 94 -18.46 -9.74 -9.75
N ALA A 95 -19.00 -10.89 -10.16
CA ALA A 95 -18.88 -12.14 -9.39
C ALA A 95 -17.42 -12.51 -9.08
N ALA A 96 -16.50 -12.16 -9.98
CA ALA A 96 -15.05 -12.33 -9.78
C ALA A 96 -14.53 -11.56 -8.54
N TYR A 97 -15.12 -10.41 -8.20
CA TYR A 97 -14.74 -9.65 -7.01
C TYR A 97 -15.15 -10.39 -5.75
N GLY A 98 -16.36 -10.96 -5.73
CA GLY A 98 -16.83 -11.80 -4.62
C GLY A 98 -15.90 -12.99 -4.37
N ILE A 99 -15.52 -13.71 -5.43
CA ILE A 99 -14.59 -14.84 -5.32
C ILE A 99 -13.22 -14.37 -4.82
N GLY A 100 -12.68 -13.29 -5.41
CA GLY A 100 -11.39 -12.73 -4.99
C GLY A 100 -11.38 -12.30 -3.53
N LEU A 101 -12.43 -11.62 -3.06
CA LEU A 101 -12.57 -11.18 -1.67
C LEU A 101 -12.69 -12.37 -0.71
N LEU A 102 -13.44 -13.41 -1.08
CA LEU A 102 -13.52 -14.65 -0.28
C LEU A 102 -12.14 -15.31 -0.14
N LEU A 103 -11.35 -15.37 -1.22
CA LEU A 103 -10.00 -15.93 -1.19
C LEU A 103 -9.05 -15.10 -0.33
N VAL A 104 -9.14 -13.76 -0.41
CA VAL A 104 -8.36 -12.84 0.45
C VAL A 104 -8.69 -13.08 1.93
N VAL A 105 -9.98 -13.11 2.29
CA VAL A 105 -10.42 -13.33 3.67
C VAL A 105 -9.98 -14.72 4.14
N GLY A 106 -10.16 -15.75 3.31
CA GLY A 106 -9.71 -17.10 3.60
C GLY A 106 -8.20 -17.17 3.84
N GLY A 107 -7.39 -16.52 3.00
CA GLY A 107 -5.94 -16.43 3.17
C GLY A 107 -5.52 -15.74 4.46
N GLY A 108 -6.18 -14.62 4.79
CA GLY A 108 -5.95 -13.91 6.06
C GLY A 108 -6.30 -14.76 7.29
N LEU A 109 -7.41 -15.50 7.26
CA LEU A 109 -7.82 -16.41 8.32
C LEU A 109 -6.83 -17.57 8.49
N VAL A 110 -6.41 -18.21 7.40
CA VAL A 110 -5.40 -19.28 7.44
C VAL A 110 -4.08 -18.76 8.03
N ASN A 111 -3.65 -17.55 7.62
CA ASN A 111 -2.44 -16.92 8.15
C ASN A 111 -2.55 -16.65 9.66
N ALA A 112 -3.70 -16.14 10.12
CA ALA A 112 -3.95 -15.88 11.53
C ALA A 112 -3.97 -17.17 12.36
N LEU A 113 -4.68 -18.21 11.91
CA LEU A 113 -4.81 -19.49 12.62
C LEU A 113 -3.52 -20.30 12.64
N ALA A 114 -2.64 -20.13 11.63
CA ALA A 114 -1.33 -20.78 11.60
C ALA A 114 -0.38 -20.24 12.69
N LYS A 115 -0.64 -19.05 13.24
CA LYS A 115 0.15 -18.49 14.34
C LYS A 115 -0.07 -19.24 15.68
N ASP A 116 -1.27 -19.80 15.88
CA ASP A 116 -1.66 -20.46 17.13
C ASP A 116 -1.22 -21.94 17.21
N ARG A 117 -0.52 -22.45 16.20
CA ARG A 117 0.08 -23.79 16.16
C ARG A 117 1.59 -23.72 16.30
#